data_AF-A0A0H1R6K5-F1
#
_entry.id   AF-A0A0H1R6K5-F1
#
_cell.length_a   1.000
_cell.length_b   1.000
_cell.length_c   1.000
_cell.angle_alpha   90.00
_cell.angle_beta   90.00
_cell.angle_gamma   90.00
#
_symmetry.space_group_name_H-M   'P 1'
#
loop_
_entity.id
_entity.type
_entity.pdbx_description
1 polymer ?
#
loop_
_entity_poly.entity_id
_entity_poly.type
_entity_poly.pdbx_seq_one_letter_code
_entity_poly.pdbx_strand_id
1 'polypeptide(L)'
;MWHWNNVKRSAFDFFVMRDTDGTHNQWNGRSEVYLDNSLSLPTLAVTIVRYHCFWFFGWHYELDETDMGFNNNVTWNLNPLDYSNLGLPFSFEGVALHELGHALGLNHEDRWLATLNSNYPAAGTMGHWREWDPTGDDREGARFMYPDRTSEVDIAGSVFTSIGGGSSALVTSPVSAARGSTIRIQFTFSNLSTSTQTFDIGFYLSSNDFISKFDRLLGTNSGAWGNPGFTGSFFRSLTIPADVAPGQYWLGFIVDNAEGVGEANEVNNNMEMPRPIQIN
;
A
#
# COMPACT_ATOMS: atom_id res chain seq x y z
N MET A 1 0.68 -2.48 -12.87
CA MET A 1 1.81 -3.14 -13.57
C MET A 1 3.15 -2.51 -13.22
N TRP A 2 3.35 -1.22 -13.51
CA TRP A 2 4.64 -0.57 -13.27
C TRP A 2 5.09 -0.66 -11.81
N HIS A 3 4.14 -0.59 -10.86
CA HIS A 3 4.36 -0.85 -9.44
C HIS A 3 5.05 -2.20 -9.18
N TRP A 4 4.50 -3.30 -9.73
CA TRP A 4 5.10 -4.63 -9.63
C TRP A 4 6.47 -4.74 -10.32
N ASN A 5 6.64 -4.14 -11.50
CA ASN A 5 7.91 -4.17 -12.22
C ASN A 5 9.00 -3.33 -11.52
N ASN A 6 8.61 -2.40 -10.64
CA ASN A 6 9.55 -1.61 -9.87
C ASN A 6 10.12 -2.34 -8.65
N VAL A 7 9.48 -3.42 -8.20
CA VAL A 7 9.94 -4.23 -7.07
C VAL A 7 11.32 -4.80 -7.38
N LYS A 8 12.35 -4.28 -6.71
CA LYS A 8 13.71 -4.80 -6.87
C LYS A 8 13.86 -6.11 -6.12
N ARG A 9 14.90 -6.85 -6.50
CA ARG A 9 15.13 -8.25 -6.09
C ARG A 9 14.09 -9.22 -6.68
N SER A 10 13.30 -8.76 -7.66
CA SER A 10 12.37 -9.55 -8.47
C SER A 10 12.75 -9.43 -9.95
N ALA A 11 12.84 -10.56 -10.66
CA ALA A 11 13.09 -10.65 -12.10
C ALA A 11 11.79 -10.62 -12.93
N PHE A 12 10.63 -10.53 -12.27
CA PHE A 12 9.34 -10.59 -12.93
C PHE A 12 8.93 -9.24 -13.50
N ASP A 13 8.62 -9.21 -14.80
CA ASP A 13 8.11 -8.03 -15.48
C ASP A 13 6.75 -8.32 -16.11
N PHE A 14 5.76 -7.48 -15.79
CA PHE A 14 4.52 -7.41 -16.53
C PHE A 14 4.69 -6.62 -17.82
N PHE A 15 4.14 -7.14 -18.90
CA PHE A 15 3.98 -6.44 -20.18
C PHE A 15 2.50 -6.43 -20.55
N VAL A 16 2.02 -5.30 -21.07
CA VAL A 16 0.68 -5.23 -21.66
C VAL A 16 0.79 -4.98 -23.14
N MET A 17 -0.03 -5.74 -23.85
CA MET A 17 -0.24 -5.62 -25.28
C MET A 17 -1.73 -5.41 -25.53
N ARG A 18 -2.05 -4.73 -26.62
CA ARG A 18 -3.44 -4.56 -27.04
C ARG A 18 -3.95 -5.89 -27.57
N ASP A 19 -5.00 -6.42 -26.97
CA ASP A 19 -5.75 -7.50 -27.58
C ASP A 19 -6.51 -6.98 -28.82
N THR A 20 -6.50 -7.79 -29.88
CA THR A 20 -7.05 -7.44 -31.21
C THR A 20 -8.10 -8.41 -31.70
N ASP A 21 -8.31 -9.55 -31.04
CA ASP A 21 -9.33 -10.51 -31.47
C ASP A 21 -10.68 -10.29 -30.76
N GLY A 22 -10.70 -9.56 -29.64
CA GLY A 22 -11.93 -9.16 -28.96
C GLY A 22 -12.66 -10.33 -28.30
N THR A 23 -11.96 -11.45 -28.12
CA THR A 23 -12.42 -12.62 -27.39
C THR A 23 -11.59 -12.81 -26.13
N HIS A 24 -12.11 -13.58 -25.19
CA HIS A 24 -11.29 -14.07 -24.09
C HIS A 24 -11.58 -15.56 -23.87
N ASN A 25 -10.58 -16.33 -23.47
CA ASN A 25 -10.72 -17.75 -23.19
C ASN A 25 -9.66 -18.24 -22.21
N GLN A 26 -10.12 -18.83 -21.11
CA GLN A 26 -9.30 -19.30 -19.98
C GLN A 26 -8.39 -20.51 -20.24
N TRP A 27 -8.13 -20.82 -21.50
CA TRP A 27 -7.44 -22.01 -21.97
C TRP A 27 -6.74 -21.80 -23.31
N ASN A 28 -6.45 -20.55 -23.68
CA ASN A 28 -5.83 -20.25 -24.98
C ASN A 28 -4.30 -20.03 -24.84
N GLY A 29 -3.78 -20.09 -23.62
CA GLY A 29 -2.37 -19.86 -23.31
C GLY A 29 -1.99 -18.38 -23.40
N ARG A 30 -2.94 -17.45 -23.24
CA ARG A 30 -2.73 -16.01 -23.27
C ARG A 30 -3.43 -15.36 -22.09
N SER A 31 -2.65 -14.73 -21.25
CA SER A 31 -3.18 -13.88 -20.18
C SER A 31 -3.98 -12.70 -20.76
N GLU A 32 -5.27 -12.63 -20.40
CA GLU A 32 -6.18 -11.59 -20.87
C GLU A 32 -6.72 -10.73 -19.72
N VAL A 33 -7.05 -9.48 -20.01
CA VAL A 33 -7.71 -8.56 -19.07
C VAL A 33 -9.02 -8.10 -19.67
N TYR A 34 -10.13 -8.29 -18.98
CA TYR A 34 -11.46 -7.98 -19.51
C TYR A 34 -12.44 -7.47 -18.44
N LEU A 35 -13.55 -6.89 -18.90
CA LEU A 35 -14.68 -6.50 -18.07
C LEU A 35 -15.71 -7.63 -18.06
N ASP A 36 -16.12 -8.05 -16.86
CA ASP A 36 -16.98 -9.22 -16.64
C ASP A 36 -18.34 -8.80 -16.06
N ASN A 37 -19.40 -9.08 -16.83
CA ASN A 37 -20.79 -8.82 -16.42
C ASN A 37 -21.37 -9.92 -15.52
N SER A 38 -20.70 -11.07 -15.39
CA SER A 38 -21.15 -12.19 -14.56
C SER A 38 -20.81 -12.02 -13.08
N LEU A 39 -19.85 -11.14 -12.77
CA LEU A 39 -19.44 -10.86 -11.39
C LEU A 39 -20.47 -10.02 -10.65
N SER A 40 -20.64 -10.30 -9.36
CA SER A 40 -21.49 -9.55 -8.45
C SER A 40 -20.73 -9.23 -7.15
N LEU A 41 -21.14 -8.17 -6.46
CA LEU A 41 -20.61 -7.87 -5.13
C LEU A 41 -20.76 -9.08 -4.18
N PRO A 42 -19.80 -9.31 -3.26
CA PRO A 42 -18.66 -8.43 -2.93
C PRO A 42 -17.44 -8.55 -3.86
N THR A 43 -17.47 -9.41 -4.88
CA THR A 43 -16.33 -9.64 -5.79
C THR A 43 -16.09 -8.44 -6.70
N LEU A 44 -14.91 -7.82 -6.58
CA LEU A 44 -14.52 -6.65 -7.39
C LEU A 44 -13.79 -7.05 -8.68
N ALA A 45 -12.98 -8.09 -8.60
CA ALA A 45 -12.34 -8.73 -9.74
C ALA A 45 -11.98 -10.17 -9.38
N VAL A 46 -11.51 -10.93 -10.36
CA VAL A 46 -10.99 -12.29 -10.17
C VAL A 46 -9.83 -12.53 -11.13
N THR A 47 -8.78 -13.14 -10.60
CA THR A 47 -7.68 -13.68 -11.40
C THR A 47 -7.79 -15.19 -11.46
N ILE A 48 -7.87 -15.73 -12.67
CA ILE A 48 -7.92 -17.17 -12.93
C ILE A 48 -6.57 -17.58 -13.46
N VAL A 49 -5.92 -18.49 -12.74
CA VAL A 49 -4.57 -18.95 -13.05
C VAL A 49 -4.62 -20.37 -13.57
N ARG A 50 -3.90 -20.63 -14.66
CA ARG A 50 -3.66 -21.96 -15.20
C ARG A 50 -2.22 -22.37 -14.95
N TYR A 51 -2.08 -23.62 -14.52
CA TYR A 51 -0.81 -24.27 -14.34
C TYR A 51 -0.79 -25.55 -15.15
N HIS A 52 0.34 -25.85 -15.77
CA HIS A 52 0.65 -27.22 -16.15
C HIS A 52 1.54 -27.82 -15.08
N CYS A 53 1.28 -29.09 -14.79
CA CYS A 53 2.18 -29.90 -13.99
C CYS A 53 2.77 -31.01 -14.84
N PHE A 54 4.06 -31.23 -14.69
CA PHE A 54 4.73 -32.34 -15.34
C PHE A 54 5.68 -33.02 -14.38
N TRP A 55 5.86 -34.32 -14.61
CA TRP A 55 6.81 -35.11 -13.84
C TRP A 55 8.12 -35.22 -14.61
N PHE A 56 9.19 -34.66 -14.04
CA PHE A 56 10.56 -34.84 -14.51
C PHE A 56 11.52 -34.85 -13.32
N PHE A 57 11.82 -36.04 -12.80
CA PHE A 57 12.56 -36.23 -11.56
C PHE A 57 11.98 -35.46 -10.35
N GLY A 58 10.66 -35.28 -10.33
CA GLY A 58 9.94 -34.45 -9.39
C GLY A 58 8.69 -33.86 -10.05
N TRP A 59 7.73 -33.39 -9.24
CA TRP A 59 6.61 -32.61 -9.75
C TRP A 59 7.06 -31.17 -9.94
N HIS A 60 6.94 -30.68 -11.17
CA HIS A 60 7.13 -29.28 -11.53
C HIS A 60 5.77 -28.67 -11.83
N TYR A 61 5.60 -27.41 -11.46
CA TYR A 61 4.40 -26.61 -11.71
C TYR A 61 4.86 -25.34 -12.38
N GLU A 62 4.31 -25.08 -13.56
CA GLU A 62 4.63 -23.89 -14.34
C GLU A 62 3.34 -23.14 -14.62
N LEU A 63 3.42 -21.80 -14.54
CA LEU A 63 2.33 -20.89 -14.87
C LEU A 63 2.20 -20.80 -16.39
N ASP A 64 1.01 -21.14 -16.91
CA ASP A 64 0.72 -21.08 -18.34
C ASP A 64 0.05 -19.78 -18.76
N GLU A 65 -0.93 -19.36 -17.97
CA GLU A 65 -1.91 -18.34 -18.37
C GLU A 65 -2.59 -17.76 -17.13
N THR A 66 -2.86 -16.46 -17.17
CA THR A 66 -3.48 -15.71 -16.08
C THR A 66 -4.49 -14.70 -16.62
N ASP A 67 -5.77 -14.96 -16.40
CA ASP A 67 -6.84 -14.09 -16.87
C ASP A 67 -7.45 -13.29 -15.74
N MET A 68 -7.67 -12.01 -16.00
CA MET A 68 -8.21 -11.06 -15.02
C MET A 68 -9.55 -10.49 -15.49
N GLY A 69 -10.62 -10.88 -14.80
CA GLY A 69 -11.96 -10.35 -15.00
C GLY A 69 -12.29 -9.27 -13.97
N PHE A 70 -12.54 -8.04 -14.41
CA PHE A 70 -12.95 -6.93 -13.54
C PHE A 70 -14.47 -6.77 -13.57
N ASN A 71 -15.09 -6.61 -12.40
CA ASN A 71 -16.54 -6.53 -12.29
C ASN A 71 -17.09 -5.29 -13.05
N ASN A 72 -17.89 -5.53 -14.08
CA ASN A 72 -18.47 -4.47 -14.90
C ASN A 72 -19.79 -3.90 -14.32
N ASN A 73 -20.30 -4.51 -13.24
CA ASN A 73 -21.53 -4.11 -12.55
C ASN A 73 -21.28 -3.15 -11.38
N VAL A 74 -20.04 -2.70 -11.16
CA VAL A 74 -19.68 -1.71 -10.12
C VAL A 74 -19.15 -0.42 -10.73
N THR A 75 -19.19 0.66 -9.94
CA THR A 75 -18.58 1.94 -10.33
C THR A 75 -17.13 1.99 -9.89
N TRP A 76 -16.25 2.32 -10.83
CA TRP A 76 -14.80 2.42 -10.63
C TRP A 76 -14.35 3.87 -10.45
N ASN A 77 -13.47 4.11 -9.49
CA ASN A 77 -12.72 5.34 -9.32
C ASN A 77 -11.34 5.18 -9.99
N LEU A 78 -10.98 6.17 -10.81
CA LEU A 78 -9.69 6.26 -11.50
C LEU A 78 -8.80 7.38 -10.95
N ASN A 79 -9.29 8.13 -9.95
CA ASN A 79 -8.55 9.19 -9.28
C ASN A 79 -7.83 8.64 -8.03
N PRO A 80 -6.89 9.40 -7.44
CA PRO A 80 -6.30 9.05 -6.15
C PRO A 80 -7.35 8.71 -5.09
N LEU A 81 -6.99 7.82 -4.16
CA LEU A 81 -7.91 7.32 -3.15
C LEU A 81 -8.44 8.45 -2.25
N ASP A 82 -9.76 8.48 -2.05
CA ASP A 82 -10.43 9.41 -1.16
C ASP A 82 -10.60 8.80 0.24
N TYR A 83 -9.91 9.36 1.22
CA TYR A 83 -10.01 8.89 2.61
C TYR A 83 -11.38 9.11 3.26
N SER A 84 -12.23 9.96 2.68
CA SER A 84 -13.61 10.13 3.15
C SER A 84 -14.54 9.01 2.69
N ASN A 85 -14.13 8.23 1.67
CA ASN A 85 -14.92 7.15 1.11
C ASN A 85 -14.03 5.99 0.61
N LEU A 86 -13.90 4.96 1.45
CA LEU A 86 -13.17 3.73 1.13
C LEU A 86 -14.06 2.65 0.52
N GLY A 87 -15.24 3.01 0.00
CA GLY A 87 -16.19 2.07 -0.59
C GLY A 87 -16.42 2.37 -2.07
N LEU A 88 -17.68 2.36 -2.48
CA LEU A 88 -18.10 2.75 -3.83
C LEU A 88 -17.95 4.26 -4.04
N PRO A 89 -17.35 4.74 -5.14
CA PRO A 89 -16.72 3.95 -6.22
C PRO A 89 -15.36 3.36 -5.81
N PHE A 90 -15.13 2.09 -6.14
CA PHE A 90 -13.93 1.35 -5.75
C PHE A 90 -12.72 1.78 -6.59
N SER A 91 -11.52 1.79 -6.01
CA SER A 91 -10.28 2.09 -6.74
C SER A 91 -9.98 1.00 -7.76
N PHE A 92 -9.99 1.36 -9.06
CA PHE A 92 -9.59 0.41 -10.11
C PHE A 92 -8.11 0.06 -10.00
N GLU A 93 -7.25 1.05 -9.74
CA GLU A 93 -5.82 0.84 -9.62
C GLU A 93 -5.48 -0.10 -8.45
N GLY A 94 -6.13 0.08 -7.30
CA GLY A 94 -5.90 -0.78 -6.13
C GLY A 94 -6.34 -2.22 -6.35
N VAL A 95 -7.51 -2.42 -6.96
CA VAL A 95 -7.99 -3.78 -7.31
C VAL A 95 -7.13 -4.39 -8.41
N ALA A 96 -6.75 -3.64 -9.44
CA ALA A 96 -5.87 -4.16 -10.48
C ALA A 96 -4.47 -4.51 -9.94
N LEU A 97 -3.95 -3.75 -8.97
CA LEU A 97 -2.70 -4.08 -8.30
C LEU A 97 -2.80 -5.42 -7.55
N HIS A 98 -3.92 -5.65 -6.88
CA HIS A 98 -4.23 -6.92 -6.20
C HIS A 98 -4.32 -8.10 -7.18
N GLU A 99 -5.13 -7.98 -8.24
CA GLU A 99 -5.28 -9.05 -9.24
C GLU A 99 -3.94 -9.37 -9.95
N LEU A 100 -3.11 -8.37 -10.22
CA LEU A 100 -1.77 -8.59 -10.75
C LEU A 100 -0.89 -9.40 -9.79
N GLY A 101 -1.06 -9.28 -8.47
CA GLY A 101 -0.33 -10.14 -7.53
C GLY A 101 -0.76 -11.61 -7.63
N HIS A 102 -2.03 -11.90 -7.88
CA HIS A 102 -2.46 -13.26 -8.23
C HIS A 102 -1.89 -13.73 -9.57
N ALA A 103 -1.83 -12.85 -10.57
CA ALA A 103 -1.21 -13.17 -11.86
C ALA A 103 0.30 -13.47 -11.72
N LEU A 104 0.95 -12.89 -10.71
CA LEU A 104 2.32 -13.19 -10.31
C LEU A 104 2.43 -14.55 -9.58
N GLY A 105 1.32 -15.10 -9.08
CA GLY A 105 1.26 -16.40 -8.39
C GLY A 105 1.12 -16.30 -6.86
N LEU A 106 0.94 -15.09 -6.32
CA LEU A 106 0.76 -14.90 -4.89
C LEU A 106 -0.67 -15.25 -4.45
N ASN A 107 -0.80 -15.71 -3.21
CA ASN A 107 -2.09 -15.99 -2.57
C ASN A 107 -2.46 -14.88 -1.59
N HIS A 108 -3.68 -14.93 -1.07
CA HIS A 108 -4.12 -13.95 -0.08
C HIS A 108 -3.31 -13.98 1.22
N GLU A 109 -3.13 -12.80 1.82
CA GLU A 109 -2.60 -12.61 3.17
C GLU A 109 -3.55 -11.74 4.00
N ASP A 110 -4.25 -12.38 4.95
CA ASP A 110 -5.28 -11.73 5.77
C ASP A 110 -4.83 -11.43 7.22
N ARG A 111 -3.62 -11.84 7.61
CA ARG A 111 -3.13 -11.65 8.98
C ARG A 111 -2.54 -10.26 9.19
N TRP A 112 -2.04 -9.65 8.13
CA TRP A 112 -1.31 -8.38 8.16
C TRP A 112 -1.89 -7.40 7.15
N LEU A 113 -1.36 -6.17 7.15
CA LEU A 113 -1.66 -5.20 6.12
C LEU A 113 -0.91 -5.63 4.84
N ALA A 114 -1.63 -6.18 3.87
CA ALA A 114 -1.09 -6.69 2.62
C ALA A 114 -1.92 -6.22 1.42
N THR A 115 -1.30 -6.04 0.26
CA THR A 115 -1.99 -5.75 -1.00
C THR A 115 -2.89 -6.92 -1.38
N LEU A 116 -2.45 -8.15 -1.11
CA LEU A 116 -3.23 -9.37 -1.34
C LEU A 116 -4.15 -9.77 -0.21
N ASN A 117 -4.59 -8.82 0.60
CA ASN A 117 -5.66 -9.08 1.54
C ASN A 117 -7.01 -9.31 0.80
N SER A 118 -7.77 -10.31 1.25
CA SER A 118 -9.06 -10.70 0.63
C SER A 118 -10.13 -9.60 0.66
N ASN A 119 -10.02 -8.64 1.58
CA ASN A 119 -11.03 -7.62 1.82
C ASN A 119 -10.56 -6.25 1.33
N TYR A 120 -11.33 -5.62 0.46
CA TYR A 120 -11.10 -4.23 0.06
C TYR A 120 -11.28 -3.27 1.27
N PRO A 121 -10.41 -2.26 1.45
CA PRO A 121 -9.36 -1.78 0.54
C PRO A 121 -7.97 -2.40 0.74
N ALA A 122 -7.86 -3.55 1.40
CA ALA A 122 -6.61 -4.27 1.63
C ALA A 122 -5.59 -3.40 2.39
N ALA A 123 -4.44 -3.07 1.80
CA ALA A 123 -3.43 -2.19 2.40
C ALA A 123 -3.53 -0.70 2.03
N GLY A 124 -4.35 -0.37 1.03
CA GLY A 124 -4.48 0.99 0.54
C GLY A 124 -3.20 1.56 -0.04
N THR A 125 -2.99 2.86 0.19
CA THR A 125 -1.94 3.66 -0.45
C THR A 125 -0.81 4.03 0.53
N MET A 126 0.34 4.38 -0.03
CA MET A 126 1.53 4.81 0.71
C MET A 126 1.93 6.25 0.32
N GLY A 127 2.46 6.98 1.30
CA GLY A 127 2.92 8.35 1.13
C GLY A 127 1.84 9.40 0.87
N HIS A 128 2.27 10.66 0.85
CA HIS A 128 1.41 11.82 0.64
C HIS A 128 0.62 11.77 -0.67
N TRP A 129 1.26 11.32 -1.77
CA TRP A 129 0.60 11.27 -3.08
C TRP A 129 -0.38 10.11 -3.23
N ARG A 130 -0.60 9.32 -2.17
CA ARG A 130 -1.54 8.21 -2.13
C ARG A 130 -1.29 7.23 -3.25
N GLU A 131 -0.02 6.85 -3.40
CA GLU A 131 0.41 5.91 -4.41
C GLU A 131 -0.01 4.49 -4.03
N TRP A 132 -0.61 3.77 -4.98
CA TRP A 132 -0.91 2.35 -4.84
C TRP A 132 0.33 1.55 -5.18
N ASP A 133 0.87 0.79 -4.25
CA ASP A 133 2.11 0.06 -4.48
C ASP A 133 2.13 -1.21 -3.61
N PRO A 134 2.73 -2.35 -4.05
CA PRO A 134 2.67 -3.59 -3.29
C PRO A 134 3.31 -3.40 -1.92
N THR A 135 2.64 -3.90 -0.88
CA THR A 135 3.21 -3.80 0.47
C THR A 135 4.41 -4.70 0.63
N GLY A 136 5.10 -4.52 1.75
CA GLY A 136 6.30 -5.27 2.09
C GLY A 136 6.15 -6.79 1.97
N ASP A 137 5.05 -7.38 2.47
CA ASP A 137 4.82 -8.83 2.41
C ASP A 137 4.70 -9.32 0.96
N ASP A 138 3.90 -8.61 0.15
CA ASP A 138 3.68 -8.97 -1.24
C ASP A 138 4.96 -8.81 -2.09
N ARG A 139 5.77 -7.79 -1.79
CA ARG A 139 7.11 -7.61 -2.39
C ARG A 139 8.04 -8.76 -2.03
N GLU A 140 8.07 -9.21 -0.78
CA GLU A 140 8.86 -10.38 -0.37
C GLU A 140 8.40 -11.66 -1.08
N GLY A 141 7.09 -11.84 -1.27
CA GLY A 141 6.54 -12.92 -2.07
C GLY A 141 7.05 -12.91 -3.51
N ALA A 142 7.03 -11.75 -4.18
CA ALA A 142 7.55 -11.60 -5.54
C ALA A 142 9.06 -11.91 -5.63
N ARG A 143 9.85 -11.38 -4.69
CA ARG A 143 11.29 -11.64 -4.57
C ARG A 143 11.62 -13.09 -4.32
N PHE A 144 10.77 -13.79 -3.57
CA PHE A 144 10.93 -15.22 -3.30
C PHE A 144 10.69 -16.07 -4.54
N MET A 145 9.62 -15.79 -5.29
CA MET A 145 9.25 -16.60 -6.46
C MET A 145 10.12 -16.30 -7.68
N TYR A 146 10.52 -15.05 -7.87
CA TYR A 146 11.26 -14.60 -9.05
C TYR A 146 12.53 -13.84 -8.65
N PRO A 147 13.49 -14.44 -7.94
CA PRO A 147 14.63 -13.70 -7.41
C PRO A 147 15.54 -13.16 -8.51
N ASP A 148 16.01 -11.92 -8.34
CA ASP A 148 17.10 -11.35 -9.14
C ASP A 148 18.25 -10.85 -8.24
N ARG A 149 19.21 -10.09 -8.80
CA ARG A 149 20.38 -9.56 -8.08
C ARG A 149 20.29 -8.07 -7.75
N THR A 150 19.18 -7.41 -8.06
CA THR A 150 18.99 -6.00 -7.74
C THR A 150 18.67 -5.82 -6.25
N SER A 151 18.82 -4.60 -5.77
CA SER A 151 18.52 -4.22 -4.39
C SER A 151 17.80 -2.88 -4.39
N GLU A 152 16.90 -2.70 -3.43
CA GLU A 152 16.31 -1.40 -3.13
C GLU A 152 16.38 -1.08 -1.65
N VAL A 153 16.42 0.23 -1.39
CA VAL A 153 16.21 0.87 -0.10
C VAL A 153 15.02 1.81 -0.30
N ASP A 154 13.95 1.51 0.41
CA ASP A 154 12.65 2.15 0.33
C ASP A 154 11.90 1.87 1.64
N ILE A 155 11.53 2.91 2.37
CA ILE A 155 10.68 2.92 3.54
C ILE A 155 9.54 3.90 3.24
N ALA A 156 8.38 3.68 3.85
CA ALA A 156 7.21 4.48 3.49
C ALA A 156 6.29 4.66 4.68
N GLY A 157 5.58 5.79 4.71
CA GLY A 157 4.42 5.98 5.56
C GLY A 157 3.16 5.40 4.92
N SER A 158 2.26 4.87 5.74
CA SER A 158 0.91 4.48 5.31
C SER A 158 -0.15 5.07 6.24
N VAL A 159 -1.29 5.41 5.64
CA VAL A 159 -2.48 5.83 6.35
C VAL A 159 -3.34 4.65 6.81
N PHE A 160 -3.01 3.42 6.43
CA PHE A 160 -3.81 2.24 6.75
C PHE A 160 -3.25 1.47 7.95
N THR A 161 -4.13 0.79 8.66
CA THR A 161 -3.80 -0.11 9.77
C THR A 161 -4.61 -1.40 9.61
N SER A 162 -4.03 -2.53 9.99
CA SER A 162 -4.81 -3.75 10.21
C SER A 162 -5.70 -3.56 11.44
N ILE A 163 -6.95 -4.00 11.36
CA ILE A 163 -7.90 -4.05 12.49
C ILE A 163 -8.27 -5.48 12.88
N GLY A 164 -7.54 -6.46 12.34
CA GLY A 164 -7.78 -7.89 12.56
C GLY A 164 -8.89 -8.46 11.68
N GLY A 165 -8.99 -9.79 11.68
CA GLY A 165 -10.00 -10.52 10.89
C GLY A 165 -9.89 -10.30 9.38
N GLY A 166 -8.68 -10.06 8.86
CA GLY A 166 -8.49 -9.75 7.45
C GLY A 166 -8.94 -8.35 7.04
N SER A 167 -9.28 -7.46 7.96
CA SER A 167 -9.76 -6.12 7.60
C SER A 167 -8.72 -5.03 7.91
N SER A 168 -8.81 -3.94 7.15
CA SER A 168 -8.03 -2.71 7.38
C SER A 168 -8.93 -1.50 7.59
N ALA A 169 -8.36 -0.44 8.14
CA ALA A 169 -8.98 0.86 8.29
C ALA A 169 -7.93 1.97 8.19
N LEU A 170 -8.39 3.23 8.12
CA LEU A 170 -7.49 4.37 8.26
C LEU A 170 -6.97 4.47 9.70
N VAL A 171 -5.74 4.96 9.84
CA VAL A 171 -5.13 5.28 11.12
C VAL A 171 -5.94 6.34 11.87
N THR A 172 -5.96 6.23 13.18
CA THR A 172 -6.76 7.10 14.06
C THR A 172 -6.00 8.34 14.53
N SER A 173 -6.64 9.50 14.45
CA SER A 173 -6.18 10.77 15.03
C SER A 173 -7.36 11.58 15.60
N PRO A 174 -7.15 12.46 16.60
CA PRO A 174 -8.21 13.30 17.14
C PRO A 174 -8.64 14.38 16.13
N VAL A 175 -9.93 14.70 16.12
CA VAL A 175 -10.50 15.76 15.27
C VAL A 175 -10.40 17.15 15.90
N SER A 176 -10.10 17.23 17.19
CA SER A 176 -9.85 18.49 17.88
C SER A 176 -8.91 18.33 19.08
N ALA A 177 -8.25 19.42 19.46
CA ALA A 177 -7.42 19.50 20.65
C ALA A 177 -7.38 20.91 21.22
N ALA A 178 -7.24 21.02 22.54
CA ALA A 178 -6.92 22.29 23.18
C ALA A 178 -5.41 22.56 23.09
N ARG A 179 -5.03 23.82 23.00
CA ARG A 179 -3.63 24.24 23.13
C ARG A 179 -3.05 23.77 24.47
N GLY A 180 -1.84 23.22 24.45
CA GLY A 180 -1.19 22.62 25.61
C GLY A 180 -1.64 21.20 25.98
N SER A 181 -2.66 20.65 25.31
CA SER A 181 -3.14 19.30 25.61
C SER A 181 -2.30 18.21 24.95
N THR A 182 -2.38 17.00 25.48
CA THR A 182 -1.78 15.81 24.87
C THR A 182 -2.82 15.09 24.02
N ILE A 183 -2.43 14.80 22.79
CA ILE A 183 -3.18 13.98 21.82
C ILE A 183 -2.50 12.64 21.64
N ARG A 184 -3.23 11.67 21.09
CA ARG A 184 -2.70 10.37 20.68
C ARG A 184 -3.05 10.12 19.22
N ILE A 185 -2.06 9.84 18.40
CA ILE A 185 -2.23 9.44 17.00
C ILE A 185 -1.79 7.99 16.80
N GLN A 186 -2.34 7.35 15.80
CA GLN A 186 -1.86 6.09 15.24
C GLN A 186 -1.11 6.39 13.94
N PHE A 187 -0.05 5.65 13.68
CA PHE A 187 0.73 5.78 12.46
C PHE A 187 1.20 4.40 12.01
N THR A 188 1.40 4.24 10.70
CA THR A 188 1.91 3.00 10.10
C THR A 188 3.10 3.32 9.24
N PHE A 189 4.14 2.49 9.31
CA PHE A 189 5.24 2.55 8.36
C PHE A 189 5.54 1.16 7.79
N SER A 190 6.18 1.16 6.64
CA SER A 190 6.60 -0.04 5.91
C SER A 190 8.09 0.03 5.61
N ASN A 191 8.78 -1.11 5.67
CA ASN A 191 10.11 -1.29 5.08
C ASN A 191 9.96 -2.11 3.79
N LEU A 192 9.97 -1.40 2.67
CA LEU A 192 9.88 -1.96 1.31
C LEU A 192 11.28 -2.36 0.79
N SER A 193 12.33 -2.11 1.56
CA SER A 193 13.72 -2.41 1.19
C SER A 193 14.00 -3.91 1.10
N THR A 194 15.15 -4.23 0.50
CA THR A 194 15.72 -5.59 0.43
C THR A 194 16.60 -5.97 1.62
N SER A 195 16.79 -5.05 2.56
CA SER A 195 17.53 -5.22 3.82
C SER A 195 16.81 -4.56 4.99
N THR A 196 17.17 -4.93 6.22
CA THR A 196 16.70 -4.26 7.43
C THR A 196 17.11 -2.79 7.39
N GLN A 197 16.17 -1.90 7.70
CA GLN A 197 16.42 -0.47 7.84
C GLN A 197 16.18 -0.03 9.28
N THR A 198 16.92 1.00 9.69
CA THR A 198 16.75 1.70 10.97
C THR A 198 16.72 3.20 10.68
N PHE A 199 15.73 3.90 11.21
CA PHE A 199 15.47 5.31 10.92
C PHE A 199 14.78 5.99 12.11
N ASP A 200 14.76 7.33 12.07
CA ASP A 200 14.01 8.15 13.02
C ASP A 200 12.69 8.61 12.39
N ILE A 201 11.65 8.80 13.21
CA ILE A 201 10.35 9.29 12.76
C ILE A 201 10.09 10.64 13.43
N GLY A 202 9.78 11.66 12.63
CA GLY A 202 9.35 12.97 13.08
C GLY A 202 7.84 13.10 13.01
N PHE A 203 7.23 13.72 14.01
CA PHE A 203 5.79 13.97 14.06
C PHE A 203 5.52 15.48 14.02
N TYR A 204 4.58 15.90 13.17
CA TYR A 204 4.45 17.31 12.79
C TYR A 204 3.01 17.81 12.89
N LEU A 205 2.88 19.12 13.11
CA LEU A 205 1.66 19.89 12.94
C LEU A 205 1.86 20.86 11.76
N SER A 206 1.11 20.64 10.67
CA SER A 206 1.15 21.43 9.44
C SER A 206 -0.07 22.33 9.29
N SER A 207 0.10 23.41 8.54
CA SER A 207 -1.00 24.32 8.14
C SER A 207 -1.76 23.85 6.90
N ASN A 208 -1.27 22.83 6.21
CA ASN A 208 -1.88 22.21 5.02
C ASN A 208 -1.73 20.69 5.08
N ASP A 209 -2.24 19.99 4.08
CA ASP A 209 -2.22 18.53 3.97
C ASP A 209 -0.88 17.95 3.51
N PHE A 210 0.14 18.79 3.26
CA PHE A 210 1.49 18.34 2.95
C PHE A 210 2.38 18.43 4.19
N ILE A 211 2.86 17.27 4.66
CA ILE A 211 3.75 17.19 5.81
C ILE A 211 5.20 17.32 5.35
N SER A 212 5.91 18.27 5.92
CA SER A 212 7.28 18.62 5.58
C SER A 212 8.11 18.95 6.82
N LYS A 213 9.43 19.01 6.64
CA LYS A 213 10.36 19.39 7.72
C LYS A 213 10.26 20.88 8.13
N PHE A 214 9.55 21.69 7.35
CA PHE A 214 9.26 23.10 7.68
C PHE A 214 8.06 23.25 8.62
N ASP A 215 7.27 22.18 8.78
CA ASP A 215 6.16 22.17 9.71
C ASP A 215 6.62 22.07 11.15
N ARG A 216 5.70 22.31 12.08
CA ARG A 216 6.04 22.35 13.49
C ARG A 216 6.25 20.93 14.03
N LEU A 217 7.51 20.59 14.32
CA LEU A 217 7.85 19.32 14.99
C LEU A 217 7.22 19.27 16.39
N LEU A 218 6.43 18.23 16.64
CA LEU A 218 5.78 17.92 17.91
C LEU A 218 6.56 16.89 18.75
N GLY A 219 7.37 16.05 18.09
CA GLY A 219 8.20 15.06 18.75
C GLY A 219 8.82 14.08 17.76
N THR A 220 9.68 13.20 18.28
CA THR A 220 10.36 12.17 17.50
C THR A 220 10.24 10.78 18.16
N ASN A 221 10.35 9.74 17.34
CA ASN A 221 10.72 8.39 17.75
C ASN A 221 12.08 8.08 17.13
N SER A 222 13.07 7.70 17.95
CA SER A 222 14.38 7.33 17.44
C SER A 222 14.57 5.82 17.36
N GLY A 223 15.35 5.37 16.38
CA GLY A 223 15.71 3.97 16.20
C GLY A 223 14.51 3.05 15.90
N ALA A 224 13.51 3.57 15.17
CA ALA A 224 12.52 2.71 14.55
C ALA A 224 13.22 1.81 13.53
N TRP A 225 12.74 0.57 13.37
CA TRP A 225 13.38 -0.38 12.47
C TRP A 225 12.37 -1.40 11.97
N GLY A 226 12.71 -2.06 10.85
CA GLY A 226 11.92 -3.14 10.28
C GLY A 226 12.80 -4.04 9.41
N ASN A 227 12.52 -5.34 9.42
CA ASN A 227 13.09 -6.28 8.45
C ASN A 227 12.50 -6.02 7.05
N PRO A 228 13.10 -6.57 5.98
CA PRO A 228 12.46 -6.56 4.65
C PRO A 228 11.03 -7.06 4.76
N GLY A 229 10.11 -6.32 4.15
CA GLY A 229 8.69 -6.66 4.13
C GLY A 229 7.89 -6.26 5.37
N PHE A 230 8.53 -5.67 6.39
CA PHE A 230 7.84 -5.29 7.62
C PHE A 230 6.88 -4.12 7.38
N THR A 231 5.62 -4.28 7.80
CA THR A 231 4.64 -3.21 7.89
C THR A 231 4.04 -3.21 9.29
N GLY A 232 4.08 -2.07 9.99
CA GLY A 232 3.69 -2.00 11.40
C GLY A 232 2.97 -0.72 11.77
N SER A 233 1.92 -0.88 12.59
CA SER A 233 1.11 0.23 13.12
C SER A 233 1.38 0.44 14.61
N PHE A 234 1.54 1.69 15.01
CA PHE A 234 1.92 2.07 16.36
C PHE A 234 1.12 3.30 16.82
N PHE A 235 1.19 3.61 18.11
CA PHE A 235 0.61 4.82 18.67
C PHE A 235 1.68 5.75 19.22
N ARG A 236 1.47 7.06 19.05
CA ARG A 236 2.31 8.10 19.62
C ARG A 236 1.45 9.15 20.35
N SER A 237 1.85 9.46 21.58
CA SER A 237 1.32 10.62 22.29
C SER A 237 2.16 11.86 21.97
N LEU A 238 1.49 12.97 21.65
CA LEU A 238 2.11 14.25 21.26
C LEU A 238 1.45 15.39 22.03
N THR A 239 2.21 16.42 22.38
CA THR A 239 1.67 17.62 23.02
C THR A 239 1.46 18.71 21.97
N ILE A 240 0.24 19.25 21.89
CA ILE A 240 -0.02 20.46 21.09
C ILE A 240 0.56 21.65 21.85
N PRO A 241 1.49 22.42 21.27
CA PRO A 241 2.08 23.55 21.98
C PRO A 241 1.06 24.64 22.31
N ALA A 242 1.22 25.28 23.46
CA ALA A 242 0.24 26.25 23.98
C ALA A 242 0.15 27.55 23.17
N ASP A 243 1.18 27.85 22.39
CA ASP A 243 1.37 29.02 21.55
C ASP A 243 0.90 28.83 20.10
N VAL A 244 0.42 27.63 19.72
CA VAL A 244 -0.24 27.42 18.42
C VAL A 244 -1.49 28.31 18.36
N ALA A 245 -1.64 29.10 17.30
CA ALA A 245 -2.85 29.90 17.10
C ALA A 245 -4.06 28.97 16.86
N PRO A 246 -5.25 29.27 17.41
CA PRO A 246 -6.46 28.52 17.09
C PRO A 246 -6.72 28.47 15.58
N GLY A 247 -7.15 27.32 15.07
CA GLY A 247 -7.31 27.11 13.63
C GLY A 247 -7.37 25.64 13.23
N GLN A 248 -7.58 25.41 11.94
CA GLN A 248 -7.52 24.07 11.35
C GLN A 248 -6.07 23.77 10.94
N TYR A 249 -5.60 22.58 11.28
CA TYR A 249 -4.24 22.10 10.99
C TYR A 249 -4.30 20.64 10.52
N TRP A 250 -3.17 20.11 10.11
CA TRP A 250 -2.98 18.70 9.79
C TRP A 250 -1.92 18.10 10.70
N LEU A 251 -2.19 16.90 11.18
CA LEU A 251 -1.19 16.08 11.85
C LEU A 251 -0.56 15.14 10.84
N GLY A 252 0.68 14.75 11.06
CA GLY A 252 1.30 13.70 10.27
C GLY A 252 2.69 13.37 10.76
N PHE A 253 3.37 12.55 9.98
CA PHE A 253 4.72 12.10 10.28
C PHE A 253 5.57 12.01 9.02
N ILE A 254 6.88 12.02 9.24
CA ILE A 254 7.89 11.76 8.21
C ILE A 254 8.72 10.58 8.71
N VAL A 255 8.69 9.49 7.96
CA VAL A 255 9.61 8.37 8.14
C VAL A 255 11.00 8.82 7.66
N ASP A 256 12.04 8.47 8.40
CA ASP A 256 13.41 9.00 8.19
C ASP A 256 13.49 10.53 8.11
N ASN A 257 12.93 11.21 9.12
CA ASN A 257 12.90 12.67 9.16
C ASN A 257 14.31 13.32 9.20
N ALA A 258 15.35 12.52 9.44
CA ALA A 258 16.75 12.95 9.45
C ALA A 258 17.46 12.75 8.10
N GLU A 259 16.83 12.14 7.09
CA GLU A 259 17.49 11.74 5.82
C GLU A 259 18.73 10.86 6.08
N GLY A 260 18.64 9.94 7.03
CA GLY A 260 19.70 9.00 7.37
C GLY A 260 19.73 7.77 6.46
N VAL A 261 18.61 7.45 5.81
CA VAL A 261 18.42 6.33 4.89
C VAL A 261 18.29 6.93 3.49
N GLY A 262 19.27 6.69 2.62
CA GLY A 262 19.22 7.21 1.25
C GLY A 262 18.32 6.34 0.37
N GLU A 263 17.22 6.91 -0.12
CA GLU A 263 16.20 6.20 -0.90
C GLU A 263 16.13 6.72 -2.34
N ALA A 264 15.62 5.88 -3.24
CA ALA A 264 15.32 6.33 -4.60
C ALA A 264 14.03 7.15 -4.67
N ASN A 265 13.09 6.85 -3.77
CA ASN A 265 11.82 7.55 -3.63
C ASN A 265 11.74 8.13 -2.22
N GLU A 266 12.04 9.43 -2.08
CA GLU A 266 11.96 10.12 -0.78
C GLU A 266 10.55 10.67 -0.50
N VAL A 267 9.61 10.48 -1.43
CA VAL A 267 8.33 11.20 -1.42
C VAL A 267 7.25 10.43 -0.68
N ASN A 268 7.38 9.10 -0.59
CA ASN A 268 6.50 8.22 0.17
C ASN A 268 6.79 8.21 1.69
N ASN A 269 7.84 8.92 2.13
CA ASN A 269 8.19 9.11 3.54
C ASN A 269 7.26 10.05 4.29
N ASN A 270 6.66 11.03 3.59
CA ASN A 270 5.76 12.02 4.18
C ASN A 270 4.34 11.46 4.22
N MET A 271 3.67 11.52 5.38
CA MET A 271 2.33 10.97 5.54
C MET A 271 1.47 11.86 6.44
N GLU A 272 0.44 12.48 5.87
CA GLU A 272 -0.61 13.15 6.63
C GLU A 272 -1.59 12.16 7.28
N MET A 273 -2.16 12.56 8.42
CA MET A 273 -3.32 11.89 8.99
C MET A 273 -4.52 12.08 8.05
N PRO A 274 -5.49 11.14 8.02
CA PRO A 274 -6.54 11.10 7.00
C PRO A 274 -7.54 12.27 7.04
N ARG A 275 -7.39 13.19 8.00
CA ARG A 275 -8.26 14.34 8.23
C ARG A 275 -7.55 15.42 9.04
N PRO A 276 -7.98 16.69 8.90
CA PRO A 276 -7.44 17.78 9.70
C PRO A 276 -7.89 17.69 11.17
N ILE A 277 -7.17 18.41 12.03
CA ILE A 277 -7.47 18.65 13.44
C ILE A 277 -7.82 20.11 13.68
N GLN A 278 -8.86 20.36 14.49
CA GLN A 278 -9.22 21.69 14.96
C GLN A 278 -8.50 22.02 16.29
N ILE A 279 -7.70 23.09 16.31
CA ILE A 279 -7.04 23.57 17.52
C ILE A 279 -7.85 24.72 18.14
N ASN A 280 -8.14 24.60 19.44
CA ASN A 280 -8.92 25.55 20.26
C ASN A 280 -8.05 26.31 21.28
#